data_AF-A0A3C0FWT3-F1
#
_entry.id   AF-A0A3C0FWT3-F1
#
_cell.length_a   1.000
_cell.length_b   1.000
_cell.length_c   1.000
_cell.angle_alpha   90.00
_cell.angle_beta   90.00
_cell.angle_gamma   90.00
#
_symmetry.space_group_name_H-M   'P 1'
#
loop_
_entity.id
_entity.type
_entity.pdbx_description
1 polymer ?
#
loop_
_entity_poly.entity_id
_entity_poly.type
_entity_poly.pdbx_seq_one_letter_code
_entity_poly.pdbx_strand_id
1 'polypeptide(L)'
;VWTEQFGGRVMFPLQMLITAVCVWLLTSVHSYEIFLVAALGLGLAGGSFIVGVAYTSRWFEKERQGTALGIFGAGNVGAAVTNFAAPF
;
A
#
# COMPACT_ATOMS: atom_id res chain seq x y z
N VAL A 1 8.13 -5.87 10.94
CA VAL A 1 8.91 -5.31 12.07
C VAL A 1 8.29 -4.01 12.58
N TRP A 2 8.21 -2.94 11.77
CA TRP A 2 7.74 -1.64 12.26
C TRP A 2 6.23 -1.61 12.56
N THR A 3 5.41 -2.32 11.78
CA THR A 3 3.98 -2.52 12.07
C THR A 3 3.74 -3.23 13.40
N GLU A 4 4.64 -4.15 13.78
CA GLU A 4 4.55 -4.86 15.05
C GLU A 4 4.94 -3.95 16.23
N GLN A 5 5.88 -3.02 16.01
CA GLN A 5 6.41 -2.10 17.03
C GLN A 5 5.53 -0.85 17.23
N PHE A 6 5.09 -0.21 16.14
CA PHE A 6 4.34 1.05 16.15
C PHE A 6 2.83 0.87 15.89
N GLY A 7 2.40 -0.35 15.57
CA GLY A 7 1.02 -0.68 15.28
C GLY A 7 0.56 -0.30 13.88
N GLY A 8 -0.36 -1.11 13.31
CA GLY A 8 -0.93 -0.87 12.00
C GLY A 8 -1.73 0.44 11.90
N ARG A 9 -2.29 0.94 13.01
CA ARG A 9 -3.07 2.19 13.03
C ARG A 9 -2.27 3.42 12.59
N VAL A 10 -0.97 3.46 12.90
CA VAL A 10 -0.09 4.58 12.53
C VAL A 10 0.67 4.27 11.25
N MET A 11 1.17 3.04 11.11
CA MET A 11 1.98 2.65 9.96
C MET A 11 1.18 2.64 8.65
N PHE A 12 -0.09 2.23 8.68
CA PHE A 12 -0.92 2.18 7.48
C PHE A 12 -1.18 3.56 6.86
N PRO A 13 -1.69 4.58 7.59
CA PRO A 13 -1.89 5.91 7.02
C PRO A 13 -0.57 6.61 6.67
N LEU A 14 0.49 6.41 7.47
CA LEU A 14 1.80 7.00 7.19
C LEU A 14 2.36 6.47 5.87
N GLN A 15 2.27 5.16 5.64
CA GLN A 15 2.71 4.55 4.38
C GLN A 15 1.86 5.01 3.19
N MET A 16 0.54 5.13 3.37
CA MET A 16 -0.35 5.68 2.35
C MET A 16 0.02 7.13 2.00
N LEU A 17 0.31 7.98 2.99
CA LEU A 17 0.72 9.36 2.78
C LEU A 17 2.05 9.48 2.04
N ILE A 18 3.06 8.70 2.44
CA ILE A 18 4.36 8.68 1.75
C ILE A 18 4.17 8.28 0.29
N THR A 19 3.41 7.21 0.06
CA THR A 19 3.12 6.73 -1.31
C THR A 19 2.39 7.80 -2.12
N ALA A 20 1.40 8.48 -1.54
CA ALA A 20 0.66 9.54 -2.22
C ALA A 20 1.56 10.72 -2.62
N VAL A 21 2.50 11.13 -1.74
CA VAL A 21 3.49 12.17 -2.04
C VAL A 21 4.41 11.73 -3.19
N CYS A 22 4.87 10.48 -3.21
CA CYS A 22 5.70 9.96 -4.30
C CYS A 22 4.95 9.93 -5.63
N VAL A 23 3.67 9.51 -5.64
CA VAL A 23 2.81 9.54 -6.83
C VAL A 23 2.59 10.96 -7.32
N TRP A 24 2.35 11.91 -6.41
CA TRP A 24 2.23 13.31 -6.77
C TRP A 24 3.53 13.85 -7.37
N LEU A 25 4.68 13.54 -6.76
CA LEU A 25 5.99 13.95 -7.28
C LEU A 25 6.20 13.47 -8.72
N LEU A 26 5.83 12.22 -9.04
CA LEU A 26 5.93 11.68 -10.41
C LEU A 26 5.28 12.57 -11.47
N THR A 27 4.23 13.34 -11.13
CA THR A 27 3.57 14.26 -12.08
C THR A 27 4.38 15.52 -12.39
N SER A 28 5.34 15.88 -11.54
CA SER A 28 6.07 17.16 -11.58
C SER A 28 7.56 17.01 -11.90
N VAL A 29 8.07 15.78 -12.03
CA VAL A 29 9.49 15.54 -12.26
C VAL A 29 9.85 15.63 -13.74
N HIS A 30 10.94 16.34 -14.06
CA HIS A 30 11.51 16.39 -15.42
C HIS A 30 12.90 15.72 -15.54
N SER A 31 13.55 15.37 -14.42
CA SER A 31 14.83 14.66 -14.40
C SER A 31 14.64 13.16 -14.20
N TYR A 32 15.33 12.35 -15.00
CA TYR A 32 15.26 10.88 -14.94
C TYR A 32 15.67 10.32 -13.57
N GLU A 33 16.68 10.91 -12.93
CA GLU A 33 17.17 10.45 -11.62
C GLU A 33 16.09 10.61 -10.53
N ILE A 34 15.44 11.79 -10.51
CA ILE A 34 14.37 12.09 -9.55
C ILE A 34 13.13 11.24 -9.88
N PHE A 35 12.89 10.94 -11.15
CA PHE A 35 11.81 10.05 -11.56
C PHE A 35 12.01 8.64 -10.99
N LEU A 36 13.23 8.09 -11.06
CA LEU A 36 13.55 6.80 -10.46
C LEU A 36 13.34 6.80 -8.94
N VAL A 37 13.76 7.86 -8.24
CA VAL A 37 13.56 7.98 -6.80
C VAL A 37 12.07 8.05 -6.45
N ALA A 38 11.28 8.81 -7.20
CA ALA A 38 9.84 8.90 -6.99
C ALA A 38 9.13 7.55 -7.30
N ALA A 39 9.56 6.85 -8.36
CA ALA A 39 9.04 5.52 -8.72
C ALA A 39 9.41 4.45 -7.69
N LEU A 40 10.62 4.52 -7.10
CA LEU A 40 10.99 3.67 -5.95
C LEU A 40 10.08 3.94 -4.76
N GLY A 41 9.74 5.21 -4.51
CA GLY A 41 8.78 5.62 -3.49
C GLY A 41 7.36 5.08 -3.73
N LEU A 42 6.91 5.03 -4.99
CA LEU A 42 5.67 4.35 -5.35
C LEU A 42 5.72 2.84 -5.04
N GLY A 43 6.89 2.20 -5.15
CA GLY A 43 7.08 0.81 -4.74
C GLY A 43 6.75 0.54 -3.26
N LEU A 44 6.82 1.56 -2.40
CA LEU A 44 6.39 1.46 -1.01
C LEU A 44 4.89 1.14 -0.89
N ALA A 45 4.07 1.42 -1.91
CA ALA A 45 2.66 1.02 -1.94
C ALA A 45 2.50 -0.49 -1.69
N GLY A 46 3.42 -1.32 -2.21
CA GLY A 46 3.37 -2.78 -2.07
C GLY A 46 3.48 -3.28 -0.64
N GLY A 47 4.17 -2.53 0.25
CA GLY A 47 4.26 -2.90 1.66
C GLY A 47 2.92 -2.78 2.40
N SER A 48 1.96 -2.03 1.87
CA SER A 48 0.67 -1.77 2.54
C SER A 48 -0.12 -3.06 2.69
N PHE A 49 0.09 -4.01 1.78
CA PHE A 49 -0.46 -5.36 1.86
C PHE A 49 -0.02 -6.07 3.15
N ILE A 50 1.28 -6.05 3.45
CA ILE A 50 1.84 -6.71 4.65
C ILE A 50 1.33 -6.01 5.92
N VAL A 51 1.31 -4.68 5.94
CA VAL A 51 0.80 -3.89 7.07
C VAL A 51 -0.69 -4.21 7.31
N GLY A 52 -1.48 -4.28 6.23
CA GLY A 52 -2.92 -4.54 6.32
C GLY A 52 -3.24 -5.98 6.71
N VAL A 53 -2.47 -6.98 6.27
CA VAL A 53 -2.61 -8.37 6.74
C VAL A 53 -2.30 -8.45 8.24
N ALA A 54 -1.17 -7.89 8.68
CA ALA A 54 -0.79 -7.87 10.09
C ALA A 54 -1.82 -7.13 10.96
N TYR A 55 -2.35 -6.00 10.47
CA TYR A 55 -3.38 -5.26 11.18
C TYR A 55 -4.70 -6.02 11.22
N THR A 56 -5.23 -6.46 10.07
CA THR A 56 -6.53 -7.14 9.96
C THR A 56 -6.55 -8.42 10.77
N SER A 57 -5.49 -9.22 10.74
CA SER A 57 -5.41 -10.47 11.52
C SER A 57 -5.60 -10.27 13.02
N ARG A 58 -5.18 -9.12 13.58
CA ARG A 58 -5.35 -8.80 15.01
C ARG A 58 -6.81 -8.53 15.41
N TRP A 59 -7.68 -8.22 14.45
CA TRP A 59 -9.10 -7.90 14.71
C TRP A 59 -10.04 -9.11 14.63
N PHE A 60 -9.55 -10.24 14.12
CA PHE A 60 -10.37 -11.43 13.88
C PHE A 60 -9.82 -12.65 14.63
N GLU A 61 -10.72 -13.46 15.15
CA GLU A 61 -10.42 -14.78 15.72
C GLU A 61 -9.90 -15.74 14.64
N LYS A 62 -9.07 -16.71 15.03
CA LYS A 62 -8.37 -17.64 14.12
C LYS A 62 -9.30 -18.31 13.10
N GLU A 63 -10.51 -18.67 13.51
CA GLU A 63 -11.52 -19.33 12.67
C GLU A 63 -12.03 -18.43 11.52
N ARG A 64 -12.00 -17.11 11.71
CA ARG A 64 -12.47 -16.11 10.71
C ARG A 64 -11.35 -15.39 9.98
N GLN A 65 -10.11 -15.55 10.43
CA GLN A 65 -8.94 -14.90 9.81
C GLN A 65 -8.79 -15.26 8.33
N GLY A 66 -9.04 -16.52 7.94
CA GLY A 66 -8.95 -16.93 6.53
C GLY A 66 -9.86 -16.11 5.62
N THR A 67 -11.14 -15.96 5.99
CA THR A 67 -12.11 -15.16 5.23
C THR A 67 -11.77 -13.68 5.24
N ALA A 68 -11.38 -13.14 6.40
CA ALA A 68 -11.01 -11.72 6.54
C ALA A 68 -9.79 -11.37 5.67
N LEU A 69 -8.76 -12.22 5.68
CA LEU A 69 -7.57 -12.06 4.83
C LEU A 69 -7.87 -12.29 3.35
N GLY A 70 -8.80 -13.17 3.02
CA GLY A 70 -9.28 -13.36 1.64
C GLY A 70 -9.97 -12.11 1.07
N ILE A 71 -10.86 -11.49 1.85
CA ILE A 71 -11.51 -10.23 1.48
C ILE A 71 -10.48 -9.10 1.37
N PHE A 72 -9.56 -8.99 2.32
CA PHE A 72 -8.46 -8.03 2.24
C PHE A 72 -7.59 -8.26 1.00
N GLY A 73 -7.33 -9.52 0.65
CA GLY A 73 -6.59 -9.94 -0.55
C GLY A 73 -7.24 -9.51 -1.86
N ALA A 74 -8.57 -9.42 -1.90
CA ALA A 74 -9.30 -8.87 -3.04
C ALA A 74 -8.95 -7.39 -3.31
N GLY A 75 -8.33 -6.67 -2.37
CA GLY A 75 -7.79 -5.32 -2.59
C GLY A 75 -6.80 -5.22 -3.75
N ASN A 76 -6.12 -6.32 -4.13
CA ASN A 76 -5.26 -6.36 -5.32
C ASN A 76 -6.01 -6.08 -6.63
N VAL A 77 -7.34 -6.26 -6.65
CA VAL A 77 -8.19 -5.87 -7.80
C VAL A 77 -8.01 -4.39 -8.15
N GLY A 78 -7.71 -3.53 -7.17
CA GLY A 78 -7.44 -2.11 -7.43
C GLY A 78 -6.28 -1.86 -8.41
N ALA A 79 -5.24 -2.70 -8.39
CA ALA A 79 -4.14 -2.60 -9.35
C ALA A 79 -4.59 -2.96 -10.78
N ALA A 80 -5.43 -3.99 -10.91
CA ALA A 80 -6.02 -4.34 -12.20
C ALA A 80 -6.91 -3.19 -12.71
N VAL A 81 -7.80 -2.68 -11.85
CA VAL A 81 -8.68 -1.53 -12.19
C VAL A 81 -7.85 -0.33 -12.62
N THR A 82 -6.76 -0.01 -11.93
CA THR A 82 -5.88 1.11 -12.30
C THR A 82 -5.28 0.89 -13.69
N ASN A 83 -4.79 -0.31 -14.00
CA ASN A 83 -4.24 -0.60 -15.33
C ASN A 83 -5.27 -0.50 -16.46
N PHE A 84 -6.56 -0.81 -16.20
CA PHE A 84 -7.60 -0.76 -17.23
C PHE A 84 -8.31 0.60 -17.33
N ALA A 85 -8.40 1.35 -16.23
CA ALA A 85 -9.21 2.57 -16.14
C ALA A 85 -8.40 3.86 -16.03
N ALA A 86 -7.08 3.79 -15.78
CA ALA A 86 -6.25 4.99 -15.78
C ALA A 86 -6.20 5.59 -17.19
N PRO A 87 -6.34 6.93 -17.31
CA PRO A 87 -6.22 7.60 -18.60
C PRO A 87 -4.79 7.48 -19.13
N PHE A 88 -4.68 7.27 -20.45
CA PHE A 88 -3.42 7.12 -21.19
C PHE A 88 -2.78 8.47 -21.51
#